data_AF-A0AAV9SKX8-F1
#
_entry.id   AF-A0AAV9SKX8-F1
#
_cell.length_a   1.000
_cell.length_b   1.000
_cell.length_c   1.000
_cell.angle_alpha   90.00
_cell.angle_beta   90.00
_cell.angle_gamma   90.00
#
_symmetry.space_group_name_H-M   'P 1'
#
loop_
_entity.id
_entity.type
_entity.pdbx_description
1 polymer ?
#
loop_
_entity_poly.entity_id
_entity_poly.type
_entity_poly.pdbx_seq_one_letter_code
_entity_poly.pdbx_strand_id
1 'polypeptide(L)'
;VHPAVFSVLSGAQQTWSDSGTVSERRLRSEVLSLACHLEYPPCVELANQHFKDWLRSNGTLNLPTDVAETVFSVGAQEDHGWTSLLHTYKISLSEAQKKKILFALATSRDTEKLQRLLAMGLEGEVIRSQDLSYVVWMVARNPKGYHLAWNFVKQNWDTLVEKFQLGSSCIRTMIVGTTGQFSFPEELTEVQQFFESIKEQASQLRATQIALDNLQKNIRWVQRNLETLRNWLNEQMK
;
A
#
# COMPACT_ATOMS: atom_id res chain seq x y z
N VAL A 1 16.82 12.34 -4.94
CA VAL A 1 16.40 12.62 -3.55
C VAL A 1 17.13 13.87 -3.05
N HIS A 2 16.42 14.87 -2.50
CA HIS A 2 16.98 16.18 -2.11
C HIS A 2 17.87 16.09 -0.84
N PRO A 3 18.91 16.94 -0.67
CA PRO A 3 19.78 16.98 0.52
C PRO A 3 19.08 17.19 1.87
N ALA A 4 17.89 17.82 1.89
CA ALA A 4 17.12 18.01 3.13
C ALA A 4 16.35 16.74 3.57
N VAL A 5 15.88 15.94 2.61
CA VAL A 5 15.39 14.58 2.89
C VAL A 5 16.59 13.70 3.27
N PHE A 6 17.73 13.92 2.61
CA PHE A 6 18.99 13.28 2.95
C PHE A 6 19.42 13.60 4.39
N SER A 7 19.34 14.83 4.90
CA SER A 7 19.81 15.15 6.27
C SER A 7 19.01 14.46 7.38
N VAL A 8 17.71 14.24 7.17
CA VAL A 8 16.84 13.49 8.10
C VAL A 8 17.11 11.99 8.01
N LEU A 9 17.32 11.46 6.79
CA LEU A 9 17.64 10.05 6.57
C LEU A 9 19.11 9.71 6.90
N SER A 10 20.02 10.67 6.81
CA SER A 10 21.47 10.54 7.04
C SER A 10 21.87 10.84 8.47
N GLY A 11 21.06 11.62 9.21
CA GLY A 11 21.29 11.94 10.62
C GLY A 11 21.14 10.73 11.55
N ALA A 12 20.49 9.66 11.09
CA ALA A 12 20.42 8.39 11.78
C ALA A 12 20.85 7.29 10.81
N GLN A 13 22.14 6.93 10.83
CA GLN A 13 22.66 5.80 10.08
C GLN A 13 21.95 4.52 10.54
N GLN A 14 20.88 4.14 9.84
CA GLN A 14 20.07 2.98 10.19
C GLN A 14 20.82 1.69 9.88
N THR A 15 20.82 0.76 10.82
CA THR A 15 21.34 -0.59 10.63
C THR A 15 20.30 -1.47 9.94
N TRP A 16 20.73 -2.48 9.19
CA TRP A 16 19.86 -3.50 8.62
C TRP A 16 19.80 -4.72 9.54
N SER A 17 19.20 -4.53 10.73
CA SER A 17 19.17 -5.51 11.82
C SER A 17 17.92 -5.36 12.68
N ASP A 18 17.72 -6.29 13.63
CA ASP A 18 16.63 -6.25 14.63
C ASP A 18 17.09 -5.73 16.00
N SER A 19 18.22 -5.01 16.04
CA SER A 19 18.84 -4.54 17.30
C SER A 19 18.18 -3.27 17.84
N GLY A 20 18.36 -3.03 19.15
CA GLY A 20 17.89 -1.83 19.83
C GLY A 20 16.51 -1.97 20.48
N THR A 21 16.05 -0.87 21.07
CA THR A 21 14.75 -0.72 21.72
C THR A 21 13.61 -0.80 20.70
N VAL A 22 12.39 -1.02 21.18
CA VAL A 22 11.19 -1.07 20.33
C VAL A 22 11.02 0.23 19.50
N SER A 23 11.35 1.38 20.08
CA SER A 23 11.27 2.67 19.39
C SER A 23 12.29 2.78 18.25
N GLU A 24 13.53 2.35 18.49
CA GLU A 24 14.59 2.36 17.48
C GLU A 24 14.29 1.39 16.33
N ARG A 25 13.80 0.20 16.66
CA ARG A 25 13.36 -0.81 15.67
C ARG A 25 12.23 -0.29 14.78
N ARG A 26 11.24 0.37 15.37
CA ARG A 26 10.14 0.99 14.62
C ARG A 26 10.65 2.13 13.73
N LEU A 27 11.50 3.01 14.26
CA LEU A 27 12.09 4.11 13.49
C LEU A 27 12.87 3.56 12.28
N ARG A 28 13.66 2.50 12.47
CA ARG A 28 14.39 1.82 11.40
C ARG A 28 13.48 1.37 10.27
N SER A 29 12.42 0.62 10.58
CA SER A 29 11.48 0.13 9.57
C SER A 29 10.85 1.27 8.76
N GLU A 30 10.41 2.34 9.43
CA GLU A 30 9.79 3.49 8.76
C GLU A 30 10.79 4.27 7.88
N VAL A 31 12.00 4.54 8.40
CA VAL A 31 13.04 5.31 7.70
C VAL A 31 13.57 4.54 6.48
N LEU A 32 13.85 3.24 6.62
CA LEU A 32 14.32 2.42 5.50
C LEU A 32 13.22 2.22 4.44
N SER A 33 11.98 1.96 4.87
CA SER A 33 10.84 1.88 3.96
C SER A 33 10.67 3.17 3.16
N LEU A 34 10.69 4.33 3.84
CA LEU A 34 10.59 5.63 3.17
C LEU A 34 11.77 5.87 2.21
N ALA A 35 13.00 5.63 2.65
CA ALA A 35 14.19 5.85 1.82
C ALA A 35 14.15 5.01 0.54
N CYS A 36 13.80 3.72 0.65
CA CYS A 36 13.69 2.83 -0.50
C CYS A 36 12.49 3.18 -1.40
N HIS A 37 11.34 3.56 -0.84
CA HIS A 37 10.19 4.03 -1.63
C HIS A 37 10.50 5.32 -2.41
N LEU A 38 11.30 6.22 -1.84
CA LEU A 38 11.79 7.44 -2.50
C LEU A 38 12.97 7.19 -3.46
N GLU A 39 13.27 5.93 -3.75
CA GLU A 39 14.37 5.51 -4.64
C GLU A 39 15.74 6.04 -4.23
N TYR A 40 16.00 6.15 -2.93
CA TYR A 40 17.33 6.51 -2.45
C TYR A 40 18.32 5.39 -2.79
N PRO A 41 19.33 5.62 -3.66
CA PRO A 41 20.11 4.53 -4.26
C PRO A 41 20.78 3.60 -3.24
N PRO A 42 21.43 4.09 -2.17
CA PRO A 42 22.04 3.21 -1.17
C PRO A 42 21.04 2.30 -0.45
N CYS A 43 19.80 2.75 -0.24
CA CYS A 43 18.75 1.90 0.34
C CYS A 43 18.34 0.81 -0.67
N VAL A 44 18.05 1.21 -1.90
CA VAL A 44 17.56 0.31 -2.96
C VAL A 44 18.61 -0.74 -3.33
N GLU A 45 19.88 -0.36 -3.45
CA GLU A 45 20.98 -1.27 -3.75
C GLU A 45 21.15 -2.32 -2.66
N LEU A 46 21.16 -1.90 -1.39
CA LEU A 46 21.31 -2.81 -0.27
C LEU A 46 20.08 -3.71 -0.07
N ALA A 47 18.87 -3.17 -0.23
CA ALA A 47 17.64 -3.96 -0.24
C ALA A 47 17.66 -5.04 -1.34
N ASN A 48 18.08 -4.67 -2.56
CA ASN A 48 18.22 -5.59 -3.67
C ASN A 48 19.26 -6.67 -3.41
N GLN A 49 20.38 -6.31 -2.80
CA GLN A 49 21.40 -7.29 -2.42
C GLN A 49 20.85 -8.30 -1.40
N HIS A 50 20.20 -7.84 -0.34
CA HIS A 50 19.53 -8.70 0.63
C HIS A 50 18.45 -9.59 0.00
N PHE A 51 17.67 -9.06 -0.94
CA PHE A 51 16.65 -9.83 -1.64
C PHE A 51 17.27 -10.91 -2.54
N LYS A 52 18.35 -10.60 -3.26
CA LYS A 52 19.10 -11.56 -4.08
C LYS A 52 19.73 -12.67 -3.22
N ASP A 53 20.27 -12.33 -2.06
CA ASP A 53 20.81 -13.31 -1.11
C ASP A 53 19.70 -14.23 -0.57
N TRP A 54 18.55 -13.64 -0.24
CA TRP A 54 17.38 -14.37 0.18
C TRP A 54 16.86 -15.33 -0.92
N LEU A 55 16.78 -14.87 -2.17
CA LEU A 55 16.41 -15.74 -3.30
C LEU A 55 17.41 -16.88 -3.50
N ARG A 56 18.72 -16.61 -3.45
CA ARG A 56 19.78 -17.64 -3.57
C ARG A 56 19.70 -18.71 -2.49
N SER A 57 19.18 -18.35 -1.31
CA SER A 57 18.95 -19.30 -0.21
C SER A 57 17.67 -20.12 -0.36
N ASN A 58 16.94 -20.03 -1.48
CA ASN A 58 15.59 -20.56 -1.64
C ASN A 58 14.64 -20.09 -0.53
N GLY A 59 14.81 -18.85 -0.07
CA GLY A 59 14.02 -18.23 0.99
C GLY A 59 14.30 -18.72 2.42
N THR A 60 15.37 -19.50 2.63
CA THR A 60 15.76 -20.01 3.96
C THR A 60 16.61 -19.03 4.78
N LEU A 61 17.21 -18.03 4.13
CA LEU A 61 17.95 -16.96 4.81
C LEU A 61 16.98 -16.15 5.68
N ASN A 62 17.31 -16.04 6.96
CA ASN A 62 16.54 -15.22 7.90
C ASN A 62 16.88 -13.74 7.69
N LEU A 63 16.01 -13.02 6.98
CA LEU A 63 16.05 -11.57 6.92
C LEU A 63 15.63 -10.97 8.28
N PRO A 64 16.31 -9.92 8.78
CA PRO A 64 15.86 -9.22 9.97
C PRO A 64 14.41 -8.77 9.81
N THR A 65 13.60 -9.02 10.83
CA THR A 65 12.16 -8.81 10.79
C THR A 65 11.78 -7.36 10.53
N ASP A 66 12.60 -6.41 10.97
CA ASP A 66 12.41 -4.96 10.81
C ASP A 66 12.62 -4.47 9.37
N VAL A 67 13.41 -5.20 8.57
CA VAL A 67 13.76 -4.79 7.19
C VAL A 67 13.15 -5.67 6.12
N ALA A 68 12.69 -6.87 6.48
CA ALA A 68 12.18 -7.86 5.52
C ALA A 68 11.06 -7.32 4.61
N GLU A 69 10.15 -6.51 5.12
CA GLU A 69 9.08 -5.91 4.30
C GLU A 69 9.64 -4.93 3.25
N THR A 70 10.65 -4.13 3.62
CA THR A 70 11.34 -3.21 2.68
C THR A 70 12.11 -4.01 1.62
N VAL A 71 12.85 -5.03 2.04
CA VAL A 71 13.61 -5.93 1.14
C VAL A 71 12.66 -6.58 0.12
N PHE A 72 11.54 -7.13 0.59
CA PHE A 72 10.54 -7.75 -0.30
C PHE A 72 9.88 -6.71 -1.22
N SER A 73 9.58 -5.51 -0.73
CA SER A 73 8.94 -4.46 -1.54
C SER A 73 9.83 -3.97 -2.68
N VAL A 74 11.14 -3.85 -2.43
CA VAL A 74 12.14 -3.56 -3.47
C VAL A 74 12.25 -4.73 -4.46
N GLY A 75 12.34 -5.97 -3.96
CA GLY A 75 12.40 -7.16 -4.80
C GLY A 75 11.16 -7.37 -5.67
N ALA A 76 9.98 -7.01 -5.18
CA ALA A 76 8.72 -7.14 -5.89
C ALA A 76 8.56 -6.18 -7.08
N GLN A 77 9.47 -5.22 -7.26
CA GLN A 77 9.45 -4.33 -8.43
C GLN A 77 9.86 -5.05 -9.72
N GLU A 78 10.70 -6.09 -9.63
CA GLU A 78 11.09 -6.93 -10.77
C GLU A 78 10.11 -8.10 -10.97
N ASP A 79 9.86 -8.50 -12.23
CA ASP A 79 8.94 -9.60 -12.58
C ASP A 79 9.29 -10.92 -11.88
N HIS A 80 10.57 -11.28 -11.93
CA HIS A 80 11.08 -12.47 -11.27
C HIS A 80 10.86 -12.39 -9.76
N GLY A 81 11.23 -11.27 -9.13
CA GLY A 81 11.08 -11.09 -7.69
C GLY A 81 9.62 -11.14 -7.23
N TRP A 82 8.71 -10.50 -7.96
CA TRP A 82 7.27 -10.56 -7.69
C TRP A 82 6.74 -11.99 -7.80
N THR A 83 7.12 -12.72 -8.85
CA THR A 83 6.69 -14.11 -9.06
C THR A 83 7.25 -15.04 -7.99
N SER A 84 8.52 -14.88 -7.61
CA SER A 84 9.15 -15.64 -6.52
C SER A 84 8.46 -15.38 -5.19
N LEU A 85 8.15 -14.12 -4.86
CA LEU A 85 7.43 -13.76 -3.65
C LEU A 85 6.02 -14.37 -3.64
N LEU A 86 5.28 -14.31 -4.75
CA LEU A 86 3.97 -14.96 -4.84
C LEU A 86 4.07 -16.48 -4.68
N HIS A 87 5.12 -17.12 -5.21
CA HIS A 87 5.37 -18.55 -4.99
C HIS A 87 5.65 -18.83 -3.50
N THR A 88 6.52 -18.06 -2.86
CA THR A 88 6.79 -18.18 -1.43
C THR A 88 5.54 -17.98 -0.58
N TYR A 89 4.68 -17.01 -0.93
CA TYR A 89 3.42 -16.80 -0.26
C TYR A 89 2.53 -18.06 -0.26
N LYS A 90 2.47 -18.77 -1.40
CA LYS A 90 1.66 -20.01 -1.53
C LYS A 90 2.14 -21.12 -0.61
N ILE A 91 3.45 -21.28 -0.44
CA ILE A 91 4.03 -22.40 0.33
C ILE A 91 4.35 -22.04 1.79
N SER A 92 4.37 -20.76 2.15
CA SER A 92 4.72 -20.34 3.50
C SER A 92 3.66 -20.77 4.53
N LEU A 93 4.13 -21.19 5.70
CA LEU A 93 3.30 -21.46 6.88
C LEU A 93 3.24 -20.28 7.85
N SER A 94 4.06 -19.24 7.63
CA SER A 94 4.14 -18.08 8.51
C SER A 94 3.18 -16.99 8.07
N GLU A 95 2.12 -16.77 8.84
CA GLU A 95 1.15 -15.69 8.61
C GLU A 95 1.81 -14.30 8.63
N ALA A 96 2.81 -14.10 9.48
CA ALA A 96 3.57 -12.86 9.52
C ALA A 96 4.37 -12.63 8.22
N GLN A 97 4.97 -13.70 7.68
CA GLN A 97 5.68 -13.62 6.40
C GLN A 97 4.70 -13.38 5.24
N LYS A 98 3.58 -14.09 5.21
CA LYS A 98 2.51 -13.91 4.22
C LYS A 98 2.03 -12.46 4.15
N LYS A 99 1.80 -11.81 5.29
CA LYS A 99 1.41 -10.40 5.34
C LYS A 99 2.46 -9.47 4.73
N LYS A 100 3.74 -9.65 5.08
CA LYS A 100 4.85 -8.87 4.49
C LYS A 100 4.97 -9.08 2.98
N ILE A 101 4.72 -10.30 2.51
CA ILE A 101 4.72 -10.60 1.08
C ILE A 101 3.53 -9.92 0.40
N LEU A 102 2.31 -10.01 0.93
CA LEU A 102 1.15 -9.32 0.35
C LEU A 102 1.35 -7.81 0.28
N PHE A 103 1.93 -7.22 1.33
CA PHE A 103 2.35 -5.82 1.31
C PHE A 103 3.28 -5.55 0.13
N ALA A 104 4.38 -6.30 0.02
CA ALA A 104 5.38 -6.12 -1.02
C ALA A 104 4.79 -6.27 -2.43
N LEU A 105 3.99 -7.31 -2.69
CA LEU A 105 3.34 -7.53 -3.98
C LEU A 105 2.42 -6.37 -4.38
N ALA A 106 1.75 -5.75 -3.41
CA ALA A 106 0.87 -4.60 -3.62
C ALA A 106 1.62 -3.27 -3.81
N THR A 107 2.93 -3.21 -3.55
CA THR A 107 3.78 -2.05 -3.86
C THR A 107 4.30 -2.02 -5.31
N SER A 108 3.97 -3.04 -6.12
CA SER A 108 4.33 -3.09 -7.54
C SER A 108 3.86 -1.84 -8.30
N ARG A 109 4.68 -1.33 -9.21
CA ARG A 109 4.33 -0.22 -10.12
C ARG A 109 3.60 -0.69 -11.39
N ASP A 110 3.69 -1.98 -11.66
CA ASP A 110 2.98 -2.63 -12.76
C ASP A 110 1.51 -2.84 -12.38
N THR A 111 0.63 -2.17 -13.12
CA THR A 111 -0.81 -2.17 -12.90
C THR A 111 -1.46 -3.52 -13.18
N GLU A 112 -0.90 -4.34 -14.07
CA GLU A 112 -1.42 -5.68 -14.37
C GLU A 112 -1.20 -6.60 -13.16
N LYS A 113 -0.03 -6.51 -12.50
CA LYS A 113 0.23 -7.24 -11.25
C LYS A 113 -0.72 -6.83 -10.13
N LEU A 114 -1.05 -5.54 -10.02
CA LEU A 114 -2.00 -5.04 -9.01
C LEU A 114 -3.42 -5.55 -9.29
N GLN A 115 -3.88 -5.51 -10.54
CA GLN A 115 -5.18 -6.08 -10.95
C GLN A 115 -5.22 -7.58 -10.69
N ARG A 116 -4.16 -8.32 -11.04
CA ARG A 116 -4.04 -9.75 -10.76
C ARG A 116 -4.09 -10.04 -9.27
N LEU A 117 -3.48 -9.21 -8.43
CA LEU A 117 -3.51 -9.35 -6.97
C LEU A 117 -4.93 -9.18 -6.42
N LEU A 118 -5.67 -8.18 -6.90
CA LEU A 118 -7.08 -7.97 -6.55
C LEU A 118 -7.96 -9.15 -6.99
N ALA A 119 -7.77 -9.64 -8.22
CA ALA A 119 -8.50 -10.78 -8.75
C ALA A 119 -8.26 -12.07 -7.94
N MET A 120 -7.00 -12.38 -7.62
CA MET A 120 -6.65 -13.54 -6.78
C MET A 120 -7.26 -13.45 -5.38
N GLY A 121 -7.37 -12.25 -4.81
CA GLY A 121 -8.04 -12.04 -3.53
C GLY A 121 -9.55 -12.24 -3.59
N LEU A 122 -10.18 -11.84 -4.70
CA LEU A 122 -11.62 -12.03 -4.94
C LEU A 122 -11.96 -13.51 -5.10
N GLU A 123 -11.17 -14.20 -5.91
CA GLU A 123 -11.27 -15.64 -6.18
C GLU A 123 -11.18 -16.45 -4.87
N GLY A 124 -10.20 -16.13 -4.01
CA GLY A 124 -10.09 -16.75 -2.69
C GLY A 124 -9.26 -18.02 -2.64
N GLU A 125 -8.80 -18.54 -3.79
CA GLU A 125 -8.04 -19.80 -3.90
C GLU A 125 -6.56 -19.62 -3.51
N VAL A 126 -5.87 -18.67 -4.17
CA VAL A 126 -4.46 -18.38 -3.87
C VAL A 126 -4.34 -17.45 -2.67
N ILE A 127 -5.00 -16.29 -2.75
CA ILE A 127 -5.07 -15.33 -1.65
C ILE A 127 -6.40 -15.56 -0.95
N ARG A 128 -6.35 -15.91 0.33
CA ARG A 128 -7.56 -16.23 1.08
C ARG A 128 -8.49 -15.03 1.11
N SER A 129 -9.78 -15.32 1.04
CA SER A 129 -10.83 -14.32 1.06
C SER A 129 -10.75 -13.34 2.23
N GLN A 130 -10.33 -13.78 3.42
CA GLN A 130 -10.16 -12.92 4.59
C GLN A 130 -9.07 -11.84 4.41
N ASP A 131 -8.10 -12.08 3.53
CA ASP A 131 -6.98 -11.17 3.26
C ASP A 131 -7.31 -10.14 2.16
N LEU A 132 -8.43 -10.32 1.44
CA LEU A 132 -8.81 -9.44 0.32
C LEU A 132 -9.01 -7.98 0.75
N SER A 133 -9.62 -7.71 1.92
CA SER A 133 -9.80 -6.33 2.39
C SER A 133 -8.46 -5.62 2.63
N TYR A 134 -7.45 -6.36 3.11
CA TYR A 134 -6.09 -5.87 3.27
C TYR A 134 -5.41 -5.64 1.91
N VAL A 135 -5.57 -6.56 0.95
CA VAL A 135 -5.06 -6.39 -0.42
C VAL A 135 -5.65 -5.16 -1.09
N VAL A 136 -6.97 -4.99 -1.07
CA VAL A 136 -7.66 -3.81 -1.61
C VAL A 136 -7.13 -2.54 -0.96
N TRP A 137 -6.96 -2.53 0.37
CA TRP A 137 -6.41 -1.38 1.09
C TRP A 137 -4.96 -1.06 0.70
N MET A 138 -4.12 -2.06 0.50
CA MET A 138 -2.73 -1.85 0.06
C MET A 138 -2.65 -1.31 -1.37
N VAL A 139 -3.41 -1.90 -2.30
CA VAL A 139 -3.47 -1.41 -3.68
C VAL A 139 -4.05 0.01 -3.74
N ALA A 140 -5.02 0.33 -2.88
CA ALA A 140 -5.57 1.67 -2.74
C ALA A 140 -4.55 2.72 -2.26
N ARG A 141 -3.51 2.28 -1.53
CA ARG A 141 -2.43 3.16 -1.07
C ARG A 141 -1.31 3.32 -2.10
N ASN A 142 -1.31 2.51 -3.16
CA ASN A 142 -0.31 2.56 -4.21
C ASN A 142 -0.65 3.69 -5.21
N PRO A 143 0.29 4.61 -5.52
CA PRO A 143 0.07 5.68 -6.50
C PRO A 143 -0.30 5.20 -7.92
N LYS A 144 0.02 3.96 -8.27
CA LYS A 144 -0.40 3.31 -9.53
C LYS A 144 -1.68 2.46 -9.37
N GLY A 145 -2.10 2.21 -8.14
CA GLY A 145 -3.20 1.29 -7.80
C GLY A 145 -4.47 1.96 -7.30
N TYR A 146 -4.44 3.22 -6.85
CA TYR A 146 -5.57 3.80 -6.12
C TYR A 146 -6.88 3.85 -6.93
N HIS A 147 -6.85 4.28 -8.19
CA HIS A 147 -8.02 4.19 -9.08
C HIS A 147 -8.40 2.75 -9.43
N LEU A 148 -7.44 1.82 -9.53
CA LEU A 148 -7.71 0.40 -9.81
C LEU A 148 -8.49 -0.25 -8.67
N ALA A 149 -8.07 0.01 -7.42
CA ALA A 149 -8.74 -0.49 -6.23
C ALA A 149 -10.17 0.04 -6.12
N TRP A 150 -10.39 1.32 -6.40
CA TRP A 150 -11.74 1.91 -6.41
C TRP A 150 -12.63 1.29 -7.50
N ASN A 151 -12.13 1.18 -8.72
CA ASN A 151 -12.87 0.55 -9.81
C ASN A 151 -13.20 -0.91 -9.52
N PHE A 152 -12.27 -1.65 -8.93
CA PHE A 152 -12.49 -3.02 -8.47
C PHE A 152 -13.63 -3.10 -7.43
N VAL A 153 -13.66 -2.20 -6.45
CA VAL A 153 -14.75 -2.16 -5.45
C VAL A 153 -16.11 -1.89 -6.09
N LYS A 154 -16.19 -0.90 -7.00
CA LYS A 154 -17.45 -0.59 -7.69
C LYS A 154 -17.95 -1.76 -8.53
N GLN A 155 -17.06 -2.38 -9.31
CA GLN A 155 -17.42 -3.44 -10.25
C GLN A 155 -17.83 -4.75 -9.56
N ASN A 156 -17.31 -5.00 -8.36
CA ASN A 156 -17.54 -6.25 -7.63
C ASN A 156 -18.37 -6.04 -6.36
N TRP A 157 -19.08 -4.91 -6.24
CA TRP A 157 -19.71 -4.48 -4.99
C TRP A 157 -20.62 -5.55 -4.38
N ASP A 158 -21.51 -6.13 -5.16
CA ASP A 158 -22.46 -7.13 -4.66
C ASP A 158 -21.74 -8.38 -4.15
N THR A 159 -20.74 -8.88 -4.88
CA THR A 159 -19.89 -10.00 -4.47
C THR A 159 -19.13 -9.70 -3.18
N LEU A 160 -18.63 -8.47 -3.03
CA LEU A 160 -17.94 -8.04 -1.81
C LEU A 160 -18.89 -7.98 -0.61
N VAL A 161 -20.10 -7.46 -0.79
CA VAL A 161 -21.11 -7.40 0.27
C VAL A 161 -21.58 -8.79 0.67
N GLU A 162 -21.78 -9.69 -0.29
CA GLU A 162 -22.11 -11.10 -0.02
C GLU A 162 -20.99 -11.78 0.79
N LYS A 163 -19.73 -11.59 0.40
CA LYS A 163 -18.58 -12.23 1.04
C LYS A 163 -18.30 -11.70 2.45
N PHE A 164 -18.47 -10.41 2.72
CA PHE A 164 -18.06 -9.79 4.00
C PHE A 164 -19.20 -9.29 4.87
N GLN A 165 -20.43 -9.23 4.37
CA GLN A 165 -21.57 -8.52 4.98
C GLN A 165 -21.39 -6.99 4.97
N LEU A 166 -22.50 -6.30 4.70
CA LEU A 166 -22.54 -4.85 4.46
C LEU A 166 -21.88 -4.04 5.60
N GLY A 167 -22.22 -4.33 6.86
CA GLY A 167 -21.75 -3.59 8.03
C GLY A 167 -20.34 -3.94 8.53
N SER A 168 -19.61 -4.80 7.82
CA SER A 168 -18.33 -5.32 8.31
C SER A 168 -17.18 -4.30 8.26
N SER A 169 -16.17 -4.55 9.08
CA SER A 169 -14.91 -3.80 9.04
C SER A 169 -14.21 -3.89 7.67
N CYS A 170 -14.39 -5.01 6.96
CA CYS A 170 -13.86 -5.19 5.61
C CYS A 170 -14.49 -4.22 4.61
N ILE A 171 -15.83 -4.13 4.56
CA ILE A 171 -16.54 -3.18 3.68
C ILE A 171 -16.19 -1.74 4.04
N ARG A 172 -16.15 -1.40 5.34
CA ARG A 172 -15.70 -0.07 5.80
C ARG A 172 -14.29 0.24 5.29
N THR A 173 -13.37 -0.72 5.39
CA THR A 173 -11.96 -0.56 4.96
C THR A 173 -11.87 -0.37 3.45
N MET A 174 -12.67 -1.10 2.67
CA MET A 174 -12.72 -0.94 1.21
C MET A 174 -13.26 0.43 0.83
N ILE A 175 -14.40 0.87 1.36
CA ILE A 175 -14.98 2.19 1.05
C ILE A 175 -14.03 3.33 1.41
N VAL A 176 -13.59 3.39 2.67
CA VAL A 176 -12.77 4.50 3.16
C VAL A 176 -11.34 4.42 2.62
N GLY A 177 -10.80 3.21 2.44
CA GLY A 177 -9.45 2.99 1.96
C GLY A 177 -9.28 3.36 0.48
N THR A 178 -10.21 2.93 -0.38
CA THR A 178 -10.14 3.18 -1.83
C THR A 178 -10.42 4.63 -2.22
N THR A 179 -11.18 5.37 -1.42
CA THR A 179 -11.47 6.81 -1.64
C THR A 179 -10.48 7.73 -0.92
N GLY A 180 -9.60 7.19 -0.07
CA GLY A 180 -8.77 7.98 0.84
C GLY A 180 -7.68 8.83 0.16
N GLN A 181 -7.26 8.47 -1.06
CA GLN A 181 -6.27 9.23 -1.85
C GLN A 181 -6.89 10.26 -2.79
N PHE A 182 -8.21 10.19 -3.01
CA PHE A 182 -8.89 11.11 -3.90
C PHE A 182 -8.84 12.55 -3.33
N SER A 183 -8.70 13.50 -4.23
CA SER A 183 -8.56 14.92 -3.92
C SER A 183 -9.04 15.86 -5.02
N PHE A 184 -9.72 15.35 -6.04
CA PHE A 184 -10.28 16.13 -7.15
C PHE A 184 -11.82 16.14 -7.15
N PRO A 185 -12.47 17.24 -7.60
CA PRO A 185 -13.94 17.34 -7.66
C PRO A 185 -14.62 16.26 -8.51
N GLU A 186 -13.96 15.80 -9.58
CA GLU A 186 -14.47 14.75 -10.46
C GLU A 186 -14.56 13.41 -9.73
N GLU A 187 -13.57 13.09 -8.90
CA GLU A 187 -13.57 11.89 -8.05
C GLU A 187 -14.68 11.97 -6.99
N LEU A 188 -14.95 13.15 -6.43
CA LEU A 188 -16.09 13.33 -5.52
C LEU A 188 -17.41 13.06 -6.21
N THR A 189 -17.59 13.59 -7.42
CA THR A 189 -18.78 13.37 -8.23
C THR A 189 -18.97 11.88 -8.51
N GLU A 190 -17.90 11.19 -8.89
CA GLU A 190 -17.90 9.76 -9.15
C GLU A 190 -18.30 8.92 -7.92
N VAL A 191 -17.73 9.24 -6.75
CA VAL A 191 -18.06 8.55 -5.48
C VAL A 191 -19.52 8.78 -5.09
N GLN A 192 -20.03 10.00 -5.25
CA GLN A 192 -21.43 10.32 -4.99
C GLN A 192 -22.38 9.56 -5.92
N GLN A 193 -22.07 9.48 -7.21
CA GLN A 193 -22.85 8.72 -8.18
C GLN A 193 -22.88 7.23 -7.84
N PHE A 194 -21.75 6.65 -7.44
CA PHE A 194 -21.71 5.26 -7.00
C PHE A 194 -22.59 5.07 -5.75
N PHE A 195 -22.48 5.90 -4.72
CA PHE A 195 -23.31 5.76 -3.52
C PHE A 195 -24.81 5.97 -3.79
N GLU A 196 -25.19 6.82 -4.74
CA GLU A 196 -26.58 6.95 -5.18
C GLU A 196 -27.05 5.68 -5.92
N SER A 197 -26.19 5.02 -6.68
CA SER A 197 -26.53 3.75 -7.35
C SER A 197 -26.78 2.59 -6.38
N ILE A 198 -26.22 2.65 -5.16
CA ILE A 198 -26.41 1.66 -4.07
C ILE A 198 -27.07 2.30 -2.84
N LYS A 199 -27.98 3.25 -3.05
CA LYS A 199 -28.52 4.15 -2.02
C LYS A 199 -29.04 3.45 -0.76
N GLU A 200 -29.78 2.35 -0.93
CA GLU A 200 -30.34 1.59 0.19
C GLU A 200 -29.23 1.05 1.10
N GLN A 201 -28.19 0.45 0.52
CA GLN A 201 -27.03 -0.04 1.28
C GLN A 201 -26.17 1.12 1.82
N ALA A 202 -25.93 2.14 0.99
CA ALA A 202 -25.06 3.27 1.31
C ALA A 202 -25.59 4.10 2.50
N SER A 203 -26.91 4.28 2.59
CA SER A 203 -27.57 5.03 3.68
C SER A 203 -27.42 4.34 5.05
N GLN A 204 -27.19 3.03 5.08
CA GLN A 204 -26.99 2.25 6.30
C GLN A 204 -25.54 2.30 6.80
N LEU A 205 -24.62 2.82 5.98
CA LEU A 205 -23.19 2.77 6.24
C LEU A 205 -22.64 4.12 6.64
N ARG A 206 -22.21 4.27 7.89
CA ARG A 206 -21.42 5.44 8.33
C ARG A 206 -20.15 5.64 7.48
N ALA A 207 -19.61 4.58 6.89
CA ALA A 207 -18.43 4.61 6.04
C ALA A 207 -18.60 5.51 4.80
N THR A 208 -19.81 5.62 4.24
CA THR A 208 -20.08 6.46 3.05
C THR A 208 -19.94 7.93 3.38
N GLN A 209 -20.53 8.38 4.50
CA GLN A 209 -20.35 9.74 5.00
C GLN A 209 -18.87 10.06 5.29
N ILE A 210 -18.15 9.14 5.96
CA ILE A 210 -16.73 9.31 6.26
C ILE A 210 -15.90 9.47 4.97
N ALA A 211 -16.20 8.67 3.93
CA ALA A 211 -15.52 8.76 2.65
C ALA A 211 -15.75 10.12 1.98
N LEU A 212 -17.01 10.58 1.90
CA LEU A 212 -17.35 11.88 1.33
C LEU A 212 -16.72 13.05 2.10
N ASP A 213 -16.77 13.03 3.44
CA ASP A 213 -16.20 14.08 4.28
C ASP A 213 -14.67 14.16 4.12
N ASN A 214 -13.99 13.01 4.10
CA ASN A 214 -12.55 12.95 3.88
C ASN A 214 -12.17 13.46 2.50
N LEU A 215 -12.89 13.06 1.45
CA LEU A 215 -12.64 13.50 0.08
C LEU A 215 -12.84 15.01 -0.05
N GLN A 216 -13.94 15.56 0.48
CA GLN A 216 -14.15 17.00 0.50
C GLN A 216 -13.06 17.74 1.30
N LYS A 217 -12.58 17.17 2.41
CA LYS A 217 -11.46 17.73 3.17
C LYS A 217 -10.17 17.73 2.35
N ASN A 218 -9.88 16.66 1.61
CA ASN A 218 -8.71 16.56 0.73
C ASN A 218 -8.78 17.60 -0.39
N ILE A 219 -9.91 17.73 -1.08
CA ILE A 219 -10.14 18.75 -2.12
C ILE A 219 -9.87 20.15 -1.58
N ARG A 220 -10.47 20.50 -0.43
CA ARG A 220 -10.25 21.80 0.21
C ARG A 220 -8.80 22.02 0.62
N TRP A 221 -8.11 20.98 1.06
CA TRP A 221 -6.70 21.07 1.43
C TRP A 221 -5.83 21.36 0.20
N VAL A 222 -6.04 20.66 -0.91
CA VAL A 222 -5.31 20.88 -2.17
C VAL A 222 -5.56 22.29 -2.68
N GLN A 223 -6.83 22.72 -2.77
CA GLN A 223 -7.19 24.07 -3.24
C GLN A 223 -6.54 25.20 -2.42
N ARG A 224 -6.38 25.01 -1.11
CA ARG A 224 -5.84 26.04 -0.21
C ARG A 224 -4.31 26.02 -0.11
N ASN A 225 -3.69 24.85 -0.23
CA ASN A 225 -2.29 24.67 0.19
C ASN A 225 -1.34 24.28 -0.94
N LEU A 226 -1.83 23.82 -2.11
CA LEU A 226 -0.97 23.28 -3.16
C LEU A 226 0.06 24.30 -3.67
N GLU A 227 -0.36 25.52 -3.99
CA GLU A 227 0.55 26.56 -4.47
C GLU A 227 1.53 27.01 -3.39
N THR A 228 1.07 27.15 -2.14
CA THR A 228 1.94 27.47 -1.00
C THR A 228 3.02 26.41 -0.80
N LEU A 229 2.65 25.13 -0.83
CA LEU A 229 3.59 24.03 -0.71
C LEU A 229 4.57 23.98 -1.89
N ARG A 230 4.09 24.21 -3.12
CA ARG A 230 4.92 24.26 -4.32
C ARG A 230 5.96 25.37 -4.23
N ASN A 231 5.55 26.57 -3.81
CA ASN A 231 6.45 27.71 -3.66
C ASN A 231 7.52 27.43 -2.60
N TRP A 232 7.11 26.93 -1.43
CA TRP A 232 8.05 26.55 -0.38
C TRP A 232 9.05 25.49 -0.84
N LEU A 233 8.60 24.43 -1.54
CA LEU A 233 9.51 23.41 -2.08
C LEU A 233 10.51 24.00 -3.09
N ASN A 234 10.06 24.88 -3.98
CA ASN A 234 10.92 25.55 -4.95
C ASN A 234 11.97 26.45 -4.28
N GLU A 235 11.67 27.03 -3.12
CA GLU A 235 12.65 27.79 -2.33
C GLU A 235 13.68 26.88 -1.66
N GLN A 236 13.26 25.71 -1.15
CA GLN A 236 14.17 24.75 -0.51
C GLN A 236 15.05 23.98 -1.52
N MET A 237 14.62 23.89 -2.78
CA MET A 237 15.33 23.18 -3.86
C MET A 237 16.35 24.04 -4.62
N LYS A 238 16.44 25.33 -4.32
CA LYS A 238 17.51 26.22 -4.78
C LYS A 238 18.75 26.05 -3.90
#